data_AF-A0AAV7QHL3-F1
#
_entry.id   AF-A0AAV7QHL3-F1
#
_cell.length_a   1.000
_cell.length_b   1.000
_cell.length_c   1.000
_cell.angle_alpha   90.00
_cell.angle_beta   90.00
_cell.angle_gamma   90.00
#
_symmetry.space_group_name_H-M   'P 1'
#
loop_
_entity.id
_entity.type
_entity.pdbx_description
1 polymer ?
#
loop_
_entity_poly.entity_id
_entity_poly.type
_entity_poly.pdbx_seq_one_letter_code
_entity_poly.pdbx_strand_id
1 'polypeptide(L)'
;MNIWGVPKPNSVYDVPSVLMNDNLAQLTDNLVSIHQQVREALPDRSPGEGHELQPGDQVMIKSFERSSSLEQRWRGPEQVLLATRTAVRVTNQKNWVHSTHCKRVLPTLLQPAVLTDQEILTTEKGRAISPDESAEFFPDHTISGVSRYNLRPRKDPVVLEKID
;
A
#
# COMPACT_ATOMS: atom_id res chain seq x y z
N MET A 1 2.79 -77.77 31.97
CA MET A 1 1.32 -77.93 31.76
C MET A 1 0.63 -76.68 32.29
N ASN A 2 -0.10 -75.95 31.45
CA ASN A 2 -0.83 -74.75 31.84
C ASN A 2 -2.23 -75.13 32.33
N ILE A 3 -2.54 -74.81 33.58
CA ILE A 3 -3.76 -75.28 34.28
C ILE A 3 -4.99 -74.39 34.07
N TRP A 4 -4.88 -73.25 33.37
CA TRP A 4 -6.00 -72.28 33.25
C TRP A 4 -6.15 -71.59 31.89
N GLY A 5 -5.64 -72.13 30.78
CA GLY A 5 -6.03 -71.71 29.42
C GLY A 5 -5.83 -70.23 28.99
N VAL A 6 -5.42 -69.32 29.88
CA VAL A 6 -5.21 -67.91 29.54
C VAL A 6 -3.86 -67.77 28.84
N PRO A 7 -3.81 -67.34 27.56
CA PRO A 7 -2.56 -67.03 26.90
C PRO A 7 -1.90 -65.86 27.61
N LYS A 8 -0.60 -66.00 27.93
CA LYS A 8 0.18 -64.88 28.44
C LYS A 8 0.19 -63.76 27.37
N PRO A 9 -0.01 -62.48 27.73
CA PRO A 9 0.10 -61.40 26.77
C PRO A 9 1.53 -61.37 26.23
N ASN A 10 1.68 -61.73 24.95
CA ASN A 10 2.95 -61.65 24.24
C ASN A 10 3.03 -60.26 23.60
N SER A 11 3.87 -59.39 24.17
CA SER A 11 4.16 -58.01 23.72
C SER A 11 3.26 -56.91 24.28
N VAL A 12 3.91 -55.88 24.83
CA VAL A 12 3.35 -54.67 25.46
C VAL A 12 2.58 -53.77 24.47
N TYR A 13 2.49 -54.14 23.20
CA TYR A 13 1.91 -53.33 22.12
C TYR A 13 0.72 -53.97 21.40
N ASP A 14 0.01 -54.91 22.01
CA ASP A 14 -1.25 -55.42 21.45
C ASP A 14 -2.40 -54.42 21.75
N VAL A 15 -2.24 -53.20 21.23
CA VAL A 15 -3.26 -52.15 21.27
C VAL A 15 -4.20 -52.41 20.10
N PRO A 16 -5.52 -52.58 20.31
CA PRO A 16 -6.45 -52.86 19.23
C PRO A 16 -6.38 -51.73 18.20
N SER A 17 -6.07 -52.07 16.95
CA SER A 17 -6.01 -51.12 15.82
C SER A 17 -7.28 -50.25 15.69
N VAL A 18 -8.40 -50.78 16.18
CA VAL A 18 -9.70 -50.09 16.30
C VAL A 18 -9.61 -48.83 17.16
N LEU A 19 -8.97 -48.91 18.34
CA LEU A 19 -8.85 -47.77 19.25
C LEU A 19 -8.03 -46.63 18.62
N MET A 20 -6.98 -46.97 17.87
CA MET A 20 -6.17 -45.97 17.17
C MET A 20 -6.98 -45.26 16.07
N ASN A 21 -7.79 -46.01 15.32
CA ASN A 21 -8.62 -45.45 14.25
C ASN A 21 -9.74 -44.55 14.79
N ASP A 22 -10.36 -44.92 15.92
CA ASP A 22 -11.39 -44.11 16.56
C ASP A 22 -10.84 -42.77 17.05
N ASN A 23 -9.62 -42.78 17.62
CA ASN A 23 -8.95 -41.53 18.03
C ASN A 23 -8.61 -40.65 16.83
N LEU A 24 -8.16 -41.23 15.71
CA LEU A 24 -7.89 -40.48 14.49
C LEU A 24 -9.17 -39.84 13.93
N ALA A 25 -10.28 -40.59 13.92
CA ALA A 25 -11.59 -40.08 13.49
C ALA A 25 -12.07 -38.92 14.38
N GLN A 26 -11.93 -39.06 15.70
CA GLN A 26 -12.28 -37.99 16.65
C GLN A 26 -11.43 -36.73 16.44
N LEU A 27 -10.12 -36.88 16.18
CA LEU A 27 -9.26 -35.74 15.89
C LEU A 27 -9.65 -35.04 14.59
N THR A 28 -10.00 -35.80 13.54
CA THR A 28 -10.45 -35.20 12.28
C THR A 28 -11.75 -34.44 12.44
N ASP A 29 -12.71 -34.99 13.19
CA ASP A 29 -14.00 -34.34 13.45
C ASP A 29 -13.81 -33.04 14.24
N ASN A 30 -12.92 -33.06 15.24
CA ASN A 30 -12.57 -31.88 16.01
C ASN A 30 -11.93 -30.78 15.15
N LEU A 31 -11.00 -31.14 14.25
CA LEU A 31 -10.39 -30.17 13.35
C LEU A 31 -11.42 -29.55 12.40
N VAL A 32 -12.31 -30.36 11.83
CA VAL A 32 -13.39 -29.85 10.95
C VAL A 32 -14.32 -28.91 11.72
N SER A 33 -14.70 -29.28 12.94
CA SER A 33 -15.53 -28.46 13.83
C SER A 33 -14.86 -27.11 14.15
N ILE A 34 -13.58 -27.12 14.53
CA ILE A 34 -12.83 -25.89 14.81
C ILE A 34 -12.72 -25.01 13.56
N HIS A 35 -12.41 -25.59 12.41
CA HIS A 35 -12.33 -24.84 11.15
C HIS A 35 -13.67 -24.19 10.80
N GLN A 36 -14.78 -24.89 11.01
CA GLN A 36 -16.12 -24.36 10.77
C GLN A 36 -16.44 -23.21 11.73
N GLN A 37 -16.16 -23.34 13.02
CA GLN A 37 -16.37 -22.28 14.00
C GLN A 37 -15.57 -21.01 13.66
N VAL A 38 -14.30 -21.17 13.27
CA VAL A 38 -13.47 -20.03 12.86
C VAL A 38 -14.03 -19.37 11.59
N ARG A 39 -14.50 -20.17 10.63
CA ARG A 39 -15.10 -19.66 9.40
C ARG A 39 -16.37 -18.85 9.66
N GLU A 40 -17.22 -19.30 10.57
CA GLU A 40 -18.48 -18.63 10.93
C GLU A 40 -18.24 -17.37 11.80
N ALA A 41 -17.22 -17.40 12.66
CA ALA A 41 -16.87 -16.28 13.51
C ALA A 41 -16.21 -15.12 12.75
N LEU A 42 -15.56 -15.40 11.62
CA LEU A 42 -14.95 -14.38 10.78
C LEU A 42 -16.01 -13.73 9.88
N PRO A 43 -16.11 -12.39 9.86
CA PRO A 43 -17.03 -11.71 8.96
C PRO A 43 -16.67 -12.04 7.50
N ASP A 44 -17.69 -12.28 6.68
CA ASP A 44 -17.48 -12.55 5.27
C ASP A 44 -16.78 -11.34 4.62
N ARG A 45 -15.79 -11.61 3.78
CA ARG A 45 -14.88 -10.57 3.30
C ARG A 45 -15.63 -9.62 2.37
N SER A 46 -15.97 -8.44 2.90
CA SER A 46 -16.67 -7.35 2.21
C SER A 46 -16.23 -7.24 0.73
N PRO A 47 -17.13 -7.49 -0.24
CA PRO A 47 -16.76 -7.49 -1.66
C PRO A 47 -16.43 -6.09 -2.18
N GLY A 48 -16.75 -5.03 -1.42
CA GLY A 48 -16.59 -3.63 -1.83
C GLY A 48 -15.37 -2.89 -1.27
N GLU A 49 -14.57 -3.49 -0.40
CA GLU A 49 -13.46 -2.78 0.27
C GLU A 49 -12.14 -2.85 -0.52
N GLY A 50 -12.28 -2.88 -1.84
CA GLY A 50 -11.17 -2.96 -2.78
C GLY A 50 -10.85 -1.62 -3.42
N HIS A 51 -9.70 -1.57 -4.10
CA HIS A 51 -9.34 -0.45 -4.94
C HIS A 51 -9.80 -0.68 -6.38
N GLU A 52 -10.07 0.41 -7.11
CA GLU A 52 -10.60 0.38 -8.48
C GLU A 52 -9.52 0.22 -9.58
N LEU A 53 -8.30 -0.19 -9.22
CA LEU A 53 -7.21 -0.29 -10.20
C LEU A 53 -7.39 -1.56 -11.02
N GLN A 54 -7.36 -1.41 -12.34
CA GLN A 54 -7.43 -2.53 -13.28
C GLN A 54 -6.05 -2.79 -13.91
N PRO A 55 -5.79 -4.04 -14.33
CA PRO A 55 -4.66 -4.33 -15.22
C PRO A 55 -4.69 -3.41 -16.45
N GLY A 56 -3.56 -2.76 -16.76
CA GLY A 56 -3.44 -1.78 -17.84
C GLY A 56 -3.51 -0.31 -17.40
N ASP A 57 -4.00 -0.02 -16.19
CA ASP A 57 -3.96 1.34 -15.66
C ASP A 57 -2.51 1.80 -15.43
N GLN A 58 -2.27 3.11 -15.61
CA GLN A 58 -1.01 3.72 -15.22
C GLN A 58 -1.10 4.24 -13.79
N VAL A 59 -0.13 3.86 -12.96
CA VAL A 59 -0.07 4.25 -11.56
C VAL A 59 1.29 4.80 -11.19
N MET A 60 1.32 5.80 -10.32
CA MET A 60 2.53 6.25 -9.62
C MET A 60 2.63 5.51 -8.30
N ILE A 61 3.84 5.04 -7.97
CA ILE A 61 4.11 4.31 -6.72
C ILE A 61 4.86 5.22 -5.75
N LYS A 62 4.43 5.21 -4.50
CA LYS A 62 5.13 5.90 -3.41
C LYS A 62 6.42 5.18 -3.03
N SER A 63 7.56 5.85 -3.17
CA SER A 63 8.84 5.43 -2.63
C SER A 63 8.89 5.63 -1.11
N PHE A 64 9.47 4.64 -0.42
CA PHE A 64 9.68 4.65 1.03
C PHE A 64 11.15 4.89 1.40
N GLU A 65 12.06 4.50 0.52
CA GLU A 65 13.49 4.75 0.67
C GLU A 65 13.73 6.25 0.52
N ARG A 66 14.48 6.82 1.46
CA ARG A 66 14.88 8.22 1.46
C ARG A 66 16.38 8.29 1.64
N SER A 67 17.06 8.89 0.67
CA SER A 67 18.46 9.30 0.81
C SER A 67 18.56 10.76 1.26
N SER A 68 17.63 11.61 0.83
CA SER A 68 17.59 13.04 1.14
C SER A 68 16.17 13.52 1.43
N SER A 69 16.03 14.64 2.14
CA SER A 69 14.72 15.18 2.53
C SER A 69 13.90 15.76 1.37
N LEU A 70 14.53 16.02 0.23
CA LEU A 70 13.93 16.69 -0.94
C LEU A 70 13.73 15.75 -2.13
N GLU A 71 13.91 14.44 -1.94
CA GLU A 71 13.77 13.46 -3.01
C GLU A 71 12.31 13.27 -3.47
N GLN A 72 12.10 13.11 -4.78
CA GLN A 72 10.78 12.85 -5.35
C GLN A 72 10.20 11.54 -4.80
N ARG A 73 9.10 11.66 -4.05
CA ARG A 73 8.50 10.50 -3.36
C ARG A 73 7.67 9.60 -4.27
N TRP A 74 7.15 10.12 -5.39
CA TRP A 74 6.32 9.33 -6.31
C TRP A 74 7.16 8.92 -7.50
N ARG A 75 7.38 7.62 -7.68
CA ARG A 75 7.99 7.10 -8.90
C ARG A 75 6.99 7.20 -10.04
N GLY A 76 7.53 7.33 -11.25
CA GLY A 76 6.82 7.70 -12.48
C GLY A 76 5.66 6.77 -12.84
N PRO A 77 4.99 7.04 -13.98
CA PRO A 77 3.87 6.22 -14.42
C PRO A 77 4.37 4.82 -14.77
N GLU A 78 3.93 3.84 -14.00
CA GLU A 78 4.19 2.44 -14.27
C GLU A 78 2.87 1.72 -14.54
N GLN A 79 2.90 0.75 -15.45
CA GLN A 79 1.70 0.01 -15.85
C GLN A 79 1.40 -1.12 -14.86
N VAL A 80 0.13 -1.21 -14.45
CA VAL A 80 -0.38 -2.32 -13.64
C VAL A 80 -0.45 -3.59 -14.48
N LEU A 81 0.18 -4.65 -13.99
CA LEU A 81 0.12 -5.99 -14.60
C LEU A 81 -0.97 -6.85 -13.97
N LEU A 82 -1.08 -6.82 -12.64
CA LEU A 82 -2.06 -7.59 -11.88
C LEU A 82 -2.63 -6.74 -10.75
N ALA A 83 -3.94 -6.80 -10.54
CA ALA A 83 -4.62 -6.17 -9.41
C ALA A 83 -5.32 -7.26 -8.58
N THR A 84 -5.11 -7.22 -7.27
CA THR A 84 -5.91 -7.97 -6.28
C THR A 84 -6.80 -6.98 -5.54
N ARG A 85 -7.60 -7.39 -4.56
CA ARG A 85 -8.47 -6.44 -3.84
C ARG A 85 -7.71 -5.31 -3.12
N THR A 86 -6.50 -5.57 -2.61
CA THR A 86 -5.77 -4.62 -1.76
C THR A 86 -4.39 -4.25 -2.26
N ALA A 87 -3.79 -5.07 -3.13
CA ALA A 87 -2.46 -4.84 -3.67
C ALA A 87 -2.38 -5.02 -5.18
N VAL A 88 -1.37 -4.42 -5.78
CA VAL A 88 -1.14 -4.35 -7.21
C VAL A 88 0.29 -4.74 -7.53
N ARG A 89 0.49 -5.48 -8.63
CA ARG A 89 1.80 -5.75 -9.20
C ARG A 89 1.99 -4.92 -10.45
N VAL A 90 3.16 -4.30 -10.55
CA VAL A 90 3.46 -3.25 -11.53
C VAL A 90 4.68 -3.64 -12.35
N THR A 91 4.81 -3.16 -13.58
CA THR A 91 5.82 -3.62 -14.54
C THR A 91 7.28 -3.56 -14.04
N ASN A 92 7.68 -2.48 -13.34
CA ASN A 92 9.06 -2.31 -12.88
C ASN A 92 9.28 -2.83 -11.44
N GLN A 93 8.31 -3.54 -10.88
CA GLN A 93 8.33 -4.05 -9.50
C GLN A 93 7.97 -5.54 -9.47
N LYS A 94 8.86 -6.36 -8.90
CA LYS A 94 8.55 -7.78 -8.65
C LYS A 94 7.63 -7.99 -7.45
N ASN A 95 7.58 -7.01 -6.54
CA ASN A 95 6.82 -7.07 -5.30
C ASN A 95 5.39 -6.53 -5.49
N TRP A 96 4.48 -6.97 -4.62
CA TRP A 96 3.13 -6.44 -4.51
C TRP A 96 3.13 -5.12 -3.75
N VAL A 97 2.50 -4.10 -4.31
CA VAL A 97 2.37 -2.77 -3.69
C VAL A 97 0.94 -2.60 -3.19
N HIS A 98 0.76 -2.21 -1.92
CA HIS A 98 -0.57 -1.93 -1.40
C HIS A 98 -1.19 -0.73 -2.13
N SER A 99 -2.48 -0.80 -2.44
CA SER A 99 -3.24 0.21 -3.19
C SER A 99 -3.17 1.62 -2.63
N THR A 100 -3.10 1.76 -1.30
CA THR A 100 -2.89 3.05 -0.60
C THR A 100 -1.58 3.77 -0.99
N HIS A 101 -0.63 3.04 -1.57
CA HIS A 101 0.66 3.56 -2.02
C HIS A 101 0.70 3.76 -3.54
N CYS A 102 -0.42 3.53 -4.21
CA CYS A 102 -0.60 3.74 -5.64
C CYS A 102 -1.48 4.98 -5.87
N LYS A 103 -1.16 5.75 -6.90
CA LYS A 103 -2.02 6.82 -7.42
C LYS A 103 -2.27 6.59 -8.90
N ARG A 104 -3.55 6.48 -9.32
CA ARG A 104 -3.90 6.37 -10.73
C ARG A 104 -3.56 7.66 -11.47
N VAL A 105 -2.96 7.52 -12.64
CA VAL A 105 -2.66 8.62 -13.57
C VAL A 105 -3.57 8.45 -14.77
N LEU A 106 -4.35 9.48 -15.09
CA LEU A 106 -5.11 9.51 -16.33
C LEU A 106 -4.14 9.77 -17.49
N PRO A 107 -4.20 8.96 -18.57
CA PRO A 107 -3.33 9.15 -19.75
C PRO A 107 -3.42 10.55 -20.36
N THR A 108 -4.54 11.25 -20.16
CA THR A 108 -4.77 12.61 -20.69
C THR A 108 -3.78 13.65 -20.17
N LEU A 109 -3.17 13.44 -19.00
CA LEU A 109 -2.21 14.39 -18.41
C LEU A 109 -0.74 14.09 -18.79
N LEU A 110 -0.49 13.08 -19.64
CA LEU A 110 0.84 12.75 -20.17
C LEU A 110 1.10 13.36 -21.55
N GLN A 111 0.29 14.34 -21.96
CA GLN A 111 0.65 15.19 -23.07
C GLN A 111 1.65 16.24 -22.56
N PRO A 112 2.85 16.40 -23.14
CA PRO A 112 3.50 17.69 -23.03
C PRO A 112 2.51 18.70 -23.61
N ALA A 113 2.27 19.79 -22.89
CA ALA A 113 1.59 20.94 -23.48
C ALA A 113 2.32 21.26 -24.79
N VAL A 114 1.73 20.91 -25.93
CA VAL A 114 2.16 21.45 -27.22
C VAL A 114 1.66 22.89 -27.17
N LEU A 115 2.46 23.75 -26.54
CA LEU A 115 2.44 25.16 -26.86
C LEU A 115 2.80 25.21 -28.34
N THR A 116 1.80 25.47 -29.16
CA THR A 116 1.94 25.83 -30.55
C THR A 116 2.79 27.09 -30.63
N ASP A 117 4.11 26.91 -30.77
CA ASP A 117 5.01 27.97 -31.23
C ASP A 117 4.88 28.10 -32.75
N GLN A 118 3.80 28.72 -33.17
CA GLN A 118 3.65 29.29 -34.51
C GLN A 118 3.00 30.66 -34.32
N GLU A 119 3.83 31.70 -34.27
CA GLU A 119 3.63 33.02 -34.89
C GLU A 119 4.41 34.11 -34.13
N ILE A 120 5.74 34.08 -34.19
CA ILE A 120 6.51 35.33 -34.25
C ILE A 120 7.73 35.08 -35.15
N LEU A 121 7.54 35.18 -36.46
CA LEU A 121 8.65 35.43 -37.37
C LEU A 121 8.31 36.63 -38.25
N THR A 122 9.25 37.56 -38.19
CA THR A 122 9.54 38.65 -39.14
C THR A 122 8.80 39.96 -38.97
N THR A 123 9.61 41.02 -39.15
CA THR A 123 9.22 42.41 -39.43
C THR A 123 8.83 43.19 -38.17
N GLU A 124 9.46 44.30 -37.74
CA GLU A 124 10.31 45.27 -38.43
C GLU A 124 10.76 46.36 -37.43
N LYS A 125 11.96 46.91 -37.66
CA LYS A 125 12.37 48.31 -37.40
C LYS A 125 12.36 48.87 -35.96
N GLY A 126 13.57 48.93 -35.40
CA GLY A 126 14.20 50.18 -34.92
C GLY A 126 13.41 51.14 -34.03
N ARG A 127 13.63 51.04 -32.71
CA ARG A 127 13.61 52.20 -31.81
C ARG A 127 14.77 52.08 -30.84
N ALA A 128 15.78 52.92 -31.04
CA ALA A 128 16.85 53.12 -30.06
C ALA A 128 16.22 53.64 -28.76
N ILE A 129 16.55 53.00 -27.64
CA ILE A 129 16.41 53.58 -26.31
C ILE A 129 17.85 53.74 -25.82
N SER A 130 18.27 55.00 -25.75
CA SER A 130 19.59 55.41 -25.29
C SER A 130 19.82 54.99 -23.83
N PRO A 131 21.09 54.78 -23.44
CA PRO A 131 21.47 54.48 -22.07
C PRO A 131 21.58 55.79 -21.28
N ASP A 132 20.65 55.99 -20.37
CA ASP A 132 20.62 57.15 -19.49
C ASP A 132 20.02 56.73 -18.13
N GLU A 133 20.65 57.23 -17.09
CA GLU A 133 20.21 57.26 -15.69
C GLU A 133 20.27 55.98 -14.85
N SER A 134 21.42 55.89 -14.18
CA SER A 134 21.49 55.79 -12.72
C SER A 134 21.40 54.41 -12.10
N ALA A 135 22.60 53.86 -11.93
CA ALA A 135 22.96 53.06 -10.78
C ALA A 135 22.52 53.74 -9.48
N GLU A 136 21.45 53.22 -8.87
CA GLU A 136 21.26 53.26 -7.43
C GLU A 136 21.09 51.81 -6.97
N PHE A 137 22.18 51.17 -6.57
CA PHE A 137 22.54 51.07 -5.16
C PHE A 137 21.43 50.36 -4.37
N PHE A 138 21.43 49.03 -4.45
CA PHE A 138 20.75 48.18 -3.48
C PHE A 138 21.66 48.04 -2.25
N PRO A 139 21.25 48.46 -1.04
CA PRO A 139 21.78 47.89 0.18
C PRO A 139 20.83 46.84 0.72
N ASP A 140 21.32 45.60 0.65
CA ASP A 140 21.28 44.50 1.62
C ASP A 140 20.11 44.30 2.60
N HIS A 141 19.80 43.00 2.73
CA HIS A 141 19.50 42.24 3.95
C HIS A 141 18.34 42.66 4.86
N THR A 142 17.27 41.86 4.85
CA THR A 142 16.90 41.01 5.99
C THR A 142 15.76 40.08 5.56
N ILE A 143 16.08 38.80 5.45
CA ILE A 143 15.11 37.71 5.36
C ILE A 143 14.53 37.50 6.76
N SER A 144 13.27 37.84 6.97
CA SER A 144 12.48 37.30 8.08
C SER A 144 11.34 36.49 7.50
N GLY A 145 11.60 35.21 7.32
CA GLY A 145 10.57 34.24 7.01
C GLY A 145 9.79 33.91 8.28
N VAL A 146 8.47 33.81 8.15
CA VAL A 146 7.72 32.74 8.81
C VAL A 146 6.64 32.26 7.85
N SER A 147 6.91 31.12 7.24
CA SER A 147 5.97 30.33 6.47
C SER A 147 4.80 29.92 7.36
N ARG A 148 3.58 30.36 7.03
CA ARG A 148 2.33 29.90 7.66
C ARG A 148 2.02 28.49 7.14
N TYR A 149 2.69 27.48 7.67
CA TYR A 149 2.20 26.12 7.54
C TYR A 149 0.93 25.97 8.38
N ASN A 150 -0.17 25.69 7.69
CA ASN A 150 -1.45 25.30 8.29
C ASN A 150 -1.24 24.10 9.21
N LEU A 151 -1.21 24.35 10.53
CA LEU A 151 -1.33 23.32 11.55
C LEU A 151 -2.71 22.69 11.42
N ARG A 152 -2.77 21.42 11.00
CA ARG A 152 -3.99 20.61 11.15
C ARG A 152 -4.29 20.50 12.65
N PRO A 153 -5.52 20.77 13.12
CA PRO A 153 -5.84 20.57 14.53
C PRO A 153 -5.66 19.09 14.90
N ARG A 154 -4.86 18.87 15.94
CA ARG A 154 -4.72 17.58 16.62
C ARG A 154 -6.09 17.26 17.21
N LYS A 155 -6.67 16.11 16.87
CA LYS A 155 -7.92 15.63 17.47
C LYS A 155 -7.68 15.42 18.97
N ASP A 156 -8.46 16.11 19.80
CA ASP A 156 -8.31 16.10 21.26
C ASP A 156 -8.44 14.68 21.84
N PRO A 157 -7.72 14.35 22.92
CA PRO A 157 -7.91 13.08 23.60
C PRO A 157 -9.27 13.05 24.33
N VAL A 158 -9.98 11.94 24.15
CA VAL A 158 -11.20 11.59 24.88
C VAL A 158 -10.90 11.60 26.38
N VAL A 159 -11.63 12.44 27.13
CA VAL A 159 -11.59 12.50 28.59
C VAL A 159 -12.15 11.19 29.15
N LEU A 160 -11.35 10.49 29.95
CA LEU A 160 -11.79 9.37 30.77
C LEU A 160 -12.64 9.93 31.92
N GLU A 161 -13.95 9.67 31.90
CA GLU A 161 -14.78 9.86 33.09
C GLU A 161 -14.38 8.84 34.16
N LYS A 162 -14.12 9.36 35.36
CA LYS A 162 -13.97 8.57 36.57
C LYS A 162 -15.34 8.06 36.99
N ILE A 163 -15.43 6.77 37.26
CA ILE A 163 -16.57 6.16 37.96
C ILE A 163 -16.22 6.23 39.45
N ASP A 164 -17.09 6.86 40.24
CA ASP A 164 -17.09 6.83 41.70
C ASP A 164 -17.59 5.47 42.24
#